data_AF-A0A1Y1MU14-F1
#
_entry.id   AF-A0A1Y1MU14-F1
#
_cell.length_a   1.000
_cell.length_b   1.000
_cell.length_c   1.000
_cell.angle_alpha   90.00
_cell.angle_beta   90.00
_cell.angle_gamma   90.00
#
_symmetry.space_group_name_H-M   'P 1'
#
loop_
_entity.id
_entity.type
_entity.pdbx_description
1 polymer ?
#
loop_
_entity_poly.entity_id
_entity_poly.type
_entity_poly.pdbx_seq_one_letter_code
_entity_poly.pdbx_strand_id
1 'polypeptide(L)'
;TWQDRAGQKRINACWYYRPEQTVHRYEKHFFEHEVVKTGQYRDHQISELLDRCFVMFVTRFNKGRPRGLPSDKDVYVCESRYNEERFRFNKIKTWASCVPDEVRDKDYE
;
A
#
# COMPACT_ATOMS: atom_id res chain seq x y z
N THR A 1 12.80 -2.54 11.00
CA THR A 1 13.54 -3.77 10.61
C THR A 1 14.06 -4.44 11.86
N TRP A 2 14.00 -5.75 11.96
CA TRP A 2 14.66 -6.50 13.03
C TRP A 2 15.66 -7.48 12.42
N GLN A 3 16.58 -7.97 13.24
CA GLN A 3 17.53 -8.99 12.87
C GLN A 3 17.14 -10.28 13.57
N ASP A 4 17.04 -11.37 12.82
CA ASP A 4 16.79 -12.69 13.42
C ASP A 4 18.08 -13.27 14.04
N ARG A 5 17.94 -14.42 14.71
CA ARG A 5 19.07 -15.10 15.38
C ARG A 5 20.15 -15.56 14.40
N ALA A 6 19.84 -15.69 13.11
CA ALA A 6 20.78 -16.04 12.06
C ALA A 6 21.50 -14.81 11.49
N GLY A 7 21.24 -13.61 12.03
CA GLY A 7 21.84 -12.37 11.57
C GLY A 7 21.13 -11.76 10.35
N GLN A 8 20.00 -12.32 9.91
CA GLN A 8 19.32 -11.86 8.71
C GLN A 8 18.32 -10.75 9.03
N LYS A 9 18.38 -9.65 8.27
CA LYS A 9 17.49 -8.51 8.46
C LYS A 9 16.14 -8.79 7.79
N ARG A 10 15.06 -8.51 8.53
CA ARG A 10 13.67 -8.73 8.10
C ARG A 10 12.83 -7.46 8.22
N ILE A 11 11.75 -7.44 7.45
CA ILE A 11 10.68 -6.44 7.50
C ILE A 11 9.33 -7.13 7.60
N ASN A 12 8.37 -6.44 8.22
CA ASN A 12 6.98 -6.82 8.18
C ASN A 12 6.27 -5.80 7.28
N ALA A 13 5.53 -6.27 6.29
CA ALA A 13 4.86 -5.42 5.31
C ALA A 13 3.37 -5.76 5.24
N CYS A 14 2.53 -4.72 5.17
CA CYS A 14 1.14 -4.87 4.81
C CYS A 14 1.02 -4.99 3.30
N TRP A 15 0.41 -6.06 2.79
CA TRP A 15 0.23 -6.23 1.36
C TRP A 15 -0.90 -5.37 0.81
N TYR A 16 -0.65 -4.87 -0.39
CA TYR A 16 -1.63 -4.19 -1.22
C TYR A 16 -1.80 -4.99 -2.50
N TYR A 17 -3.04 -5.26 -2.87
CA TYR A 17 -3.36 -6.01 -4.07
C TYR A 17 -3.67 -5.09 -5.24
N ARG A 18 -3.25 -5.51 -6.43
CA ARG A 18 -3.70 -4.95 -7.70
C ARG A 18 -5.12 -5.45 -8.03
N PRO A 19 -5.88 -4.76 -8.90
CA PRO A 19 -7.24 -5.15 -9.25
C PRO A 19 -7.37 -6.61 -9.67
N GLU A 20 -6.46 -7.08 -10.53
CA GLU A 20 -6.41 -8.44 -11.07
C GLU A 20 -6.15 -9.53 -10.01
N GLN A 21 -5.72 -9.15 -8.81
CA GLN A 21 -5.52 -10.05 -7.67
C GLN A 21 -6.73 -10.11 -6.73
N THR A 22 -7.82 -9.44 -7.08
CA THR A 22 -9.04 -9.38 -6.25
C THR A 22 -10.23 -10.03 -6.96
N VAL A 23 -11.13 -10.62 -6.18
CA VAL A 23 -12.47 -11.00 -6.65
C VAL A 23 -13.39 -9.79 -6.54
N HIS A 24 -13.96 -9.36 -7.67
CA HIS A 24 -14.85 -8.21 -7.78
C HIS A 24 -15.88 -8.41 -8.91
N ARG A 25 -16.91 -7.55 -8.93
CA ARG A 25 -17.89 -7.53 -10.03
C ARG A 25 -17.23 -7.00 -11.30
N TYR A 26 -17.61 -7.55 -12.44
CA TYR A 26 -17.12 -7.13 -13.76
C TYR A 26 -17.24 -5.62 -14.02
N GLU A 27 -18.29 -4.98 -13.51
CA GLU A 27 -18.55 -3.55 -13.70
C GLU A 27 -17.75 -2.64 -12.74
N LYS A 28 -16.93 -3.21 -11.83
CA LYS A 28 -16.14 -2.39 -10.92
C LYS A 28 -15.03 -1.70 -11.72
N HIS A 29 -15.03 -0.38 -11.63
CA HIS A 29 -13.98 0.45 -12.18
C HIS A 29 -12.86 0.62 -11.16
N PHE A 30 -11.65 0.83 -11.69
CA PHE A 30 -10.45 1.10 -10.93
C PHE A 30 -9.74 2.31 -11.54
N PHE A 31 -9.03 3.06 -10.70
CA PHE A 31 -8.09 4.07 -11.18
C PHE A 31 -6.89 3.40 -11.87
N GLU A 32 -6.23 4.16 -12.74
CA GLU A 32 -4.92 3.77 -13.23
C GLU A 32 -3.94 3.63 -12.05
N HIS A 33 -3.21 2.52 -11.99
CA HIS A 33 -2.36 2.15 -10.85
C HIS A 33 -3.08 2.08 -9.50
N GLU A 34 -4.39 1.74 -9.48
CA GLU A 34 -5.08 1.48 -8.22
C GLU A 34 -4.50 0.24 -7.51
N VAL A 35 -4.38 0.35 -6.20
CA VAL A 35 -4.11 -0.77 -5.30
C VAL A 35 -5.08 -0.72 -4.12
N VAL A 36 -5.33 -1.86 -3.51
CA VAL A 36 -6.23 -1.97 -2.36
C VAL A 36 -5.50 -2.55 -1.15
N LYS A 37 -5.67 -1.90 0.00
CA LYS A 37 -5.06 -2.36 1.26
C LYS A 37 -5.69 -3.68 1.70
N THR A 38 -4.88 -4.67 2.06
CA THR A 38 -5.38 -5.94 2.63
C THR A 38 -5.22 -5.98 4.15
N GLY A 39 -5.70 -7.06 4.76
CA GLY A 39 -5.40 -7.42 6.15
C GLY A 39 -4.11 -8.23 6.31
N GLN A 40 -3.41 -8.57 5.22
CA GLN A 40 -2.21 -9.41 5.26
C GLN A 40 -1.00 -8.60 5.71
N TYR A 41 -0.44 -8.99 6.85
CA TYR A 41 0.89 -8.54 7.28
C TYR A 41 1.84 -9.73 7.18
N ARG A 42 2.90 -9.60 6.39
CA ARG A 42 3.82 -10.69 6.07
C ARG A 42 5.27 -10.29 6.32
N ASP A 43 6.06 -11.26 6.78
CA ASP A 43 7.47 -11.09 7.07
C ASP A 43 8.33 -11.46 5.87
N HIS A 44 9.11 -10.49 5.39
CA HIS A 44 10.02 -10.63 4.26
C HIS A 44 11.47 -10.43 4.67
N GLN A 45 12.38 -11.08 3.95
CA GLN A 45 13.80 -10.78 4.07
C GLN A 45 14.10 -9.48 3.32
N ILE A 46 15.02 -8.65 3.84
CA ILE A 46 15.39 -7.41 3.14
C ILE A 46 15.96 -7.68 1.74
N SER A 47 16.63 -8.81 1.55
CA SER A 47 17.17 -9.25 0.26
C SER A 47 16.10 -9.50 -0.81
N GLU A 48 14.83 -9.65 -0.43
CA GLU A 48 13.71 -9.82 -1.39
C GLU A 48 13.20 -8.48 -1.94
N LEU A 49 13.64 -7.34 -1.38
CA LEU A 49 13.23 -6.02 -1.85
C LEU A 49 13.90 -5.68 -3.18
N LEU A 50 13.09 -5.47 -4.20
CA LEU A 50 13.55 -5.12 -5.55
C LEU A 50 13.70 -3.61 -5.74
N ASP A 51 12.66 -2.86 -5.34
CA ASP A 51 12.63 -1.41 -5.51
C ASP A 51 11.68 -0.73 -4.52
N ARG A 52 11.73 0.60 -4.48
CA ARG A 52 10.81 1.45 -3.74
C ARG A 52 9.72 1.98 -4.67
N CYS A 53 8.50 2.04 -4.18
CA CYS A 53 7.37 2.71 -4.82
C CYS A 53 6.62 3.53 -3.78
N PHE A 54 5.58 4.25 -4.22
CA PHE A 54 4.79 5.09 -3.34
C PHE A 54 3.29 4.78 -3.46
N VAL A 55 2.60 4.53 -2.35
CA VAL A 55 1.14 4.37 -2.32
C VAL A 55 0.51 5.61 -1.70
N MET A 56 -0.26 6.35 -2.48
CA MET A 56 -0.90 7.58 -2.07
C MET A 56 -2.39 7.38 -1.82
N PHE A 57 -2.91 8.01 -0.75
CA PHE A 57 -4.35 8.02 -0.49
C PHE A 57 -5.09 8.84 -1.56
N VAL A 58 -6.21 8.32 -2.04
CA VAL A 58 -6.98 8.89 -3.17
C VAL A 58 -7.31 10.39 -3.00
N THR A 59 -7.53 10.87 -1.78
CA THR A 59 -7.88 12.28 -1.52
C THR A 59 -6.73 13.26 -1.74
N ARG A 60 -5.49 12.75 -1.80
CA ARG A 60 -4.29 13.52 -2.14
C ARG A 60 -3.82 13.25 -3.56
N PHE A 61 -4.23 12.14 -4.18
CA PHE A 61 -3.77 11.74 -5.52
C PHE A 61 -4.02 12.81 -6.59
N ASN A 62 -5.19 13.44 -6.56
CA ASN A 62 -5.55 14.50 -7.51
C ASN A 62 -4.80 15.83 -7.27
N LYS A 63 -4.04 15.96 -6.17
CA LYS A 63 -3.30 17.19 -5.82
C LYS A 63 -1.87 17.19 -6.39
N GLY A 64 -1.43 16.10 -7.00
CA GLY A 64 -0.11 15.97 -7.60
C GLY A 64 0.73 14.88 -6.94
N ARG A 65 1.99 14.82 -7.36
CA ARG A 65 2.95 13.78 -6.99
C ARG A 65 3.62 14.09 -5.63
N PRO A 66 3.96 13.08 -4.81
CA PRO A 66 4.70 13.29 -3.57
C PRO A 66 6.00 14.07 -3.81
N ARG A 67 6.33 15.00 -2.92
CA ARG A 67 7.54 15.82 -3.03
C ARG A 67 8.78 14.94 -2.83
N GLY A 68 9.84 15.23 -3.59
CA GLY A 68 11.11 14.50 -3.48
C GLY A 68 11.11 13.07 -4.05
N LEU A 69 9.95 12.55 -4.51
CA LEU A 69 9.90 11.23 -5.14
C LEU A 69 10.48 11.32 -6.57
N PRO A 70 11.56 10.57 -6.89
CA PRO A 70 12.15 10.57 -8.22
C PRO A 70 11.12 10.26 -9.31
N SER A 71 11.26 10.88 -10.49
CA SER A 71 10.25 10.80 -11.57
C SER A 71 10.09 9.41 -12.17
N ASP A 72 11.11 8.54 -12.03
CA ASP A 72 11.13 7.15 -12.49
C ASP A 72 10.38 6.19 -11.54
N LYS A 73 9.96 6.64 -10.36
CA LYS A 73 9.27 5.77 -9.39
C LYS A 73 7.77 5.69 -9.66
N ASP A 74 7.19 4.53 -9.45
CA ASP A 74 5.75 4.38 -9.55
C ASP A 74 5.01 5.01 -8.36
N VAL A 75 3.88 5.64 -8.66
CA VAL A 75 2.91 6.12 -7.67
C VAL A 75 1.60 5.40 -7.88
N TYR A 76 1.21 4.62 -6.87
CA TYR A 76 -0.03 3.89 -6.82
C TYR A 76 -1.07 4.68 -6.02
N VAL A 77 -2.35 4.49 -6.33
CA VAL A 77 -3.46 5.12 -5.61
C VAL A 77 -4.24 4.09 -4.79
N CYS A 78 -4.56 4.43 -3.55
CA CYS A 78 -5.39 3.58 -2.69
C CYS A 78 -6.63 4.35 -2.21
N GLU A 79 -7.81 3.87 -2.56
CA GLU A 79 -9.09 4.37 -2.02
C GLU A 79 -9.69 3.42 -0.97
N SER A 80 -9.51 2.11 -1.17
CA SER A 80 -10.29 1.08 -0.47
C SER A 80 -9.39 0.05 0.21
N ARG A 81 -9.93 -0.54 1.29
CA ARG A 81 -9.42 -1.79 1.86
C ARG A 81 -10.22 -2.96 1.31
N TYR A 82 -9.55 -4.07 1.06
CA TYR A 82 -10.14 -5.31 0.56
C TYR A 82 -10.19 -6.37 1.67
N ASN A 83 -11.37 -6.90 1.91
CA ASN A 83 -11.58 -8.07 2.75
C ASN A 83 -11.54 -9.32 1.87
N GLU A 84 -10.48 -10.12 2.02
CA GLU A 84 -10.23 -11.31 1.21
C GLU A 84 -11.20 -12.46 1.52
N GLU A 85 -11.70 -12.58 2.75
CA GLU A 85 -12.62 -13.66 3.14
C GLU A 85 -14.03 -13.45 2.57
N ARG A 86 -14.47 -12.19 2.51
CA ARG A 86 -15.82 -11.79 2.09
C ARG A 86 -15.85 -11.24 0.67
N PHE A 87 -14.69 -11.08 0.03
CA PHE A 87 -14.52 -10.45 -1.28
C PHE A 87 -15.20 -9.08 -1.36
N ARG A 88 -14.97 -8.23 -0.34
CA ARG A 88 -15.62 -6.91 -0.21
C ARG A 88 -14.62 -5.78 -0.12
N PHE A 89 -14.91 -4.71 -0.86
CA PHE A 89 -14.19 -3.44 -0.81
C PHE A 89 -14.89 -2.51 0.18
N ASN A 90 -14.14 -1.87 1.07
CA ASN A 90 -14.63 -0.84 1.95
C ASN A 90 -13.78 0.42 1.78
N LYS A 91 -14.43 1.55 1.51
CA LYS A 91 -13.72 2.82 1.36
C LYS A 91 -13.00 3.19 2.65
N ILE A 92 -11.73 3.59 2.54
CA ILE A 92 -10.94 4.05 3.67
C ILE A 92 -11.37 5.47 4.00
N LYS A 93 -11.84 5.68 5.24
CA LYS A 93 -12.21 7.03 5.74
C LYS A 93 -11.02 7.77 6.35
N THR A 94 -10.13 7.03 7.02
CA THR A 94 -9.01 7.59 7.78
C THR A 94 -7.71 6.91 7.36
N TRP A 95 -6.89 7.59 6.56
CA TRP A 95 -5.63 7.04 6.06
C TRP A 95 -4.59 6.78 7.17
N ALA A 96 -4.57 7.62 8.21
CA ALA A 96 -3.69 7.41 9.37
C ALA A 96 -3.87 6.02 10.02
N SER A 97 -5.06 5.42 9.96
CA SER A 97 -5.31 4.06 10.46
C SER A 97 -4.65 2.95 9.62
N CYS A 98 -4.16 3.29 8.44
CA CYS A 98 -3.63 2.34 7.45
C CYS A 98 -2.11 2.35 7.35
N VAL A 99 -1.45 3.33 7.98
CA VAL A 99 0.01 3.50 7.98
C VAL A 99 0.57 3.22 9.38
N PRO A 100 1.86 2.85 9.49
CA PRO A 100 2.55 2.71 10.78
C PRO A 100 2.49 3.98 11.62
N ASP A 101 2.44 3.81 12.93
CA ASP A 101 2.27 4.90 13.90
C ASP A 101 3.33 5.99 13.75
N GLU A 102 4.56 5.62 13.40
CA GLU A 102 5.73 6.50 13.26
C GLU A 102 5.62 7.49 12.09
N VAL A 103 4.68 7.27 11.17
CA VAL A 103 4.50 8.09 9.96
C VAL A 103 3.09 8.68 9.84
N ARG A 104 2.22 8.49 10.84
CA ARG A 104 0.84 8.99 10.81
C ARG A 104 0.73 10.51 10.65
N ASP A 105 1.64 11.23 11.28
CA ASP A 105 1.63 12.70 11.31
C ASP A 105 2.47 13.33 10.19
N LYS A 106 3.14 12.51 9.38
CA LYS A 106 3.92 12.97 8.23
C LYS A 106 3.00 12.98 7.01
N ASP A 107 2.63 14.18 6.56
CA ASP A 107 2.04 14.36 5.23
C ASP A 107 3.11 14.07 4.15
N TYR A 108 2.69 14.01 2.88
CA TYR A 108 3.48 13.64 1.69
C TYR A 108 4.62 14.63 1.32
N GLU A 109 5.38 15.10 2.32
CA GLU A 109 6.50 16.06 2.24
C GLU A 109 7.82 15.46 1.77
#